data_AF-A0A4R3DW77-F1
#
_entry.id   AF-A0A4R3DW77-F1
#
_cell.length_a   1.000
_cell.length_b   1.000
_cell.length_c   1.000
_cell.angle_alpha   90.00
_cell.angle_beta   90.00
_cell.angle_gamma   90.00
#
_symmetry.space_group_name_H-M   'P 1'
#
loop_
_entity.id
_entity.type
_entity.pdbx_description
1 polymer ?
#
loop_
_entity_poly.entity_id
_entity_poly.type
_entity_poly.pdbx_seq_one_letter_code
_entity_poly.pdbx_strand_id
1 'polypeptide(L)'
;MSHSDHRRFDTGDEATDHNLRALNHLSQIDTFDGPAELMHNWLVSINSAQKLLPQAAARHFEQDRYLIGRRPFEVGDRERALLWQWLAFNLSREVEAAHADPALRKEAKPDLSDRPKTRADILTTLCAKVQAGLMEGSDVSKPLAKLEREAAGTVVASDVMKLQKLLSKQQITDQPRHRAELIRIIYHARRLAGNLHHLE
;
A
#
# COMPACT_ATOMS: atom_id res chain seq x y z
N MET A 1 -22.01 -21.10 -1.45
CA MET A 1 -22.08 -19.87 -0.62
C MET A 1 -20.70 -19.67 -0.01
N SER A 2 -19.84 -18.86 -0.64
CA SER A 2 -18.52 -18.53 -0.09
C SER A 2 -18.68 -17.32 0.83
N HIS A 3 -18.55 -17.52 2.14
CA HIS A 3 -18.30 -16.39 3.03
C HIS A 3 -16.88 -15.90 2.73
N SER A 4 -16.75 -14.66 2.26
CA SER A 4 -15.46 -13.99 2.17
C SER A 4 -14.90 -13.85 3.58
N ASP A 5 -14.13 -14.84 4.01
CA ASP A 5 -13.50 -14.83 5.32
C ASP A 5 -12.37 -13.80 5.27
N HIS A 6 -12.69 -12.57 5.68
CA HIS A 6 -11.73 -11.49 5.76
C HIS A 6 -10.81 -11.77 6.96
N ARG A 7 -9.77 -12.58 6.70
CA ARG A 7 -8.72 -12.86 7.69
C ARG A 7 -8.16 -11.56 8.24
N ARG A 8 -8.27 -11.38 9.55
CA ARG A 8 -7.72 -10.23 10.25
C ARG A 8 -6.28 -10.52 10.63
N PHE A 9 -5.36 -9.86 9.95
CA PHE A 9 -3.96 -9.75 10.37
C PHE A 9 -3.83 -8.65 11.42
N ASP A 10 -3.06 -8.93 12.47
CA ASP A 10 -2.78 -8.00 13.58
C ASP A 10 -1.35 -8.29 14.06
N THR A 11 -0.38 -7.90 13.23
CA THR A 11 1.06 -8.05 13.52
C THR A 11 1.57 -6.93 14.41
N GLY A 12 0.81 -5.85 14.54
CA GLY A 12 1.21 -4.62 15.22
C GLY A 12 1.89 -3.58 14.31
N ASP A 13 2.08 -3.90 13.02
CA ASP A 13 2.59 -2.99 11.99
C ASP A 13 1.56 -2.85 10.85
N GLU A 14 1.06 -1.62 10.67
CA GLU A 14 -0.04 -1.35 9.73
C GLU A 14 0.32 -1.67 8.26
N ALA A 15 1.58 -1.46 7.88
CA ALA A 15 2.06 -1.73 6.52
C ALA A 15 2.08 -3.24 6.23
N THR A 16 2.59 -4.04 7.17
CA THR A 16 2.59 -5.49 7.10
C THR A 16 1.16 -6.02 7.04
N ASP A 17 0.29 -5.55 7.94
CA ASP A 17 -1.13 -5.95 7.98
C ASP A 17 -1.88 -5.53 6.70
N HIS A 18 -1.55 -4.41 6.10
CA HIS A 18 -2.10 -3.97 4.82
C HIS A 18 -1.71 -4.92 3.69
N ASN A 19 -0.42 -5.25 3.55
CA ASN A 19 0.06 -6.12 2.48
C ASN A 19 -0.42 -7.57 2.64
N LEU A 20 -0.49 -8.10 3.87
CA LEU A 20 -1.08 -9.41 4.12
C LEU A 20 -2.58 -9.46 3.79
N ARG A 21 -3.33 -8.38 4.08
CA ARG A 21 -4.73 -8.26 3.65
C ARG A 21 -4.87 -8.17 2.13
N ALA A 22 -3.98 -7.46 1.45
CA ALA A 22 -3.96 -7.39 -0.01
C ALA A 22 -3.74 -8.78 -0.61
N LEU A 23 -2.77 -9.56 -0.09
CA LEU A 23 -2.53 -10.94 -0.51
C LEU A 23 -3.73 -11.85 -0.24
N ASN A 24 -4.37 -11.73 0.93
CA ASN A 24 -5.61 -12.46 1.23
C ASN A 24 -6.77 -12.07 0.29
N HIS A 25 -6.87 -10.82 -0.13
CA HIS A 25 -7.87 -10.42 -1.12
C HIS A 25 -7.57 -11.03 -2.50
N LEU A 26 -6.31 -10.96 -2.94
CA LEU A 26 -5.87 -11.53 -4.22
C LEU A 26 -6.01 -13.05 -4.27
N SER A 27 -5.92 -13.75 -3.13
CA SER A 27 -6.11 -15.19 -3.02
C SER A 27 -7.57 -15.64 -3.12
N GLN A 28 -8.53 -14.72 -3.02
CA GLN A 28 -9.97 -15.01 -3.03
C GLN A 28 -10.59 -14.91 -4.44
N ILE A 29 -9.79 -14.72 -5.48
CA ILE A 29 -10.27 -14.71 -6.86
C ILE A 29 -10.96 -16.03 -7.21
N ASP A 30 -12.14 -15.93 -7.83
CA ASP A 30 -13.01 -17.06 -8.20
C ASP A 30 -13.19 -17.20 -9.71
N THR A 31 -12.59 -16.30 -10.49
CA THR A 31 -12.65 -16.21 -11.95
C THR A 31 -11.25 -16.28 -12.55
N PHE A 32 -11.06 -17.21 -13.50
CA PHE A 32 -9.75 -17.54 -14.07
C PHE A 32 -9.72 -17.47 -15.61
N ASP A 33 -10.83 -17.08 -16.22
CA ASP A 33 -11.04 -16.97 -17.67
C ASP A 33 -10.71 -15.57 -18.22
N GLY A 34 -10.06 -14.73 -17.41
CA GLY A 34 -9.67 -13.38 -17.79
C GLY A 34 -8.57 -13.30 -18.86
N PRO A 35 -8.40 -12.11 -19.47
CA PRO A 35 -7.33 -11.85 -20.43
C PRO A 35 -5.95 -11.89 -19.76
N ALA A 36 -4.89 -12.02 -20.57
CA ALA A 36 -3.51 -12.10 -20.10
C ALA A 36 -3.11 -10.89 -19.23
N GLU A 37 -3.60 -9.70 -19.58
CA GLU A 37 -3.36 -8.46 -18.84
C GLU A 37 -3.92 -8.51 -17.42
N LEU A 38 -5.10 -9.11 -17.24
CA LEU A 38 -5.70 -9.22 -15.91
C LEU A 38 -4.89 -10.15 -15.01
N MET A 39 -4.46 -11.30 -15.54
CA MET A 39 -3.56 -12.21 -14.83
C MET A 39 -2.22 -11.54 -14.52
N HIS A 40 -1.66 -10.79 -15.48
CA HIS A 40 -0.41 -10.07 -15.30
C HIS A 40 -0.52 -9.01 -14.19
N ASN A 41 -1.59 -8.21 -14.18
CA ASN A 41 -1.83 -7.21 -13.14
C ASN A 41 -2.02 -7.85 -11.75
N TRP A 42 -2.67 -9.02 -11.70
CA TRP A 42 -2.80 -9.82 -10.48
C TRP A 42 -1.43 -10.28 -9.96
N LEU A 43 -0.56 -10.82 -10.83
CA LEU A 43 0.82 -11.19 -10.49
C LEU A 43 1.65 -9.99 -10.01
N VAL A 44 1.56 -8.85 -10.70
CA VAL A 44 2.25 -7.61 -10.31
C VAL A 44 1.81 -7.15 -8.92
N SER A 45 0.53 -7.28 -8.60
CA SER A 45 -0.03 -6.93 -7.29
C SER A 45 0.50 -7.84 -6.18
N ILE A 46 0.58 -9.16 -6.43
CA ILE A 46 1.17 -10.12 -5.49
C ILE A 46 2.62 -9.79 -5.22
N ASN A 47 3.41 -9.62 -6.28
CA ASN A 47 4.84 -9.34 -6.18
C ASN A 47 5.10 -8.02 -5.43
N SER A 48 4.32 -6.98 -5.70
CA SER A 48 4.44 -5.70 -4.99
C SER A 48 4.15 -5.84 -3.50
N ALA A 49 3.10 -6.58 -3.12
CA ALA A 49 2.77 -6.81 -1.71
C ALA A 49 3.82 -7.68 -1.00
N GLN A 50 4.30 -8.76 -1.64
CA GLN A 50 5.31 -9.65 -1.07
C GLN A 50 6.67 -8.97 -0.84
N LYS A 51 7.09 -8.08 -1.75
CA LYS A 51 8.34 -7.32 -1.61
C LYS A 51 8.37 -6.41 -0.38
N LEU A 52 7.21 -5.94 0.06
CA LEU A 52 7.05 -5.03 1.19
C LEU A 52 6.80 -5.74 2.52
N LEU A 53 6.84 -7.08 2.54
CA LEU A 53 6.75 -7.85 3.78
C LEU A 53 8.12 -7.93 4.48
N PRO A 54 8.17 -7.84 5.82
CA PRO A 54 9.35 -8.23 6.58
C PRO A 54 9.60 -9.74 6.49
N GLN A 55 10.84 -10.19 6.73
CA GLN A 55 11.25 -11.58 6.59
C GLN A 55 10.41 -12.55 7.43
N ALA A 56 9.99 -12.11 8.62
CA ALA A 56 9.12 -12.89 9.50
C ALA A 56 7.81 -13.33 8.83
N ALA A 57 7.23 -12.47 7.98
CA ALA A 57 6.03 -12.76 7.20
C ALA A 57 6.37 -13.34 5.82
N ALA A 58 7.40 -12.80 5.15
CA ALA A 58 7.78 -13.19 3.79
C ALA A 58 8.15 -14.67 3.66
N ARG A 59 8.67 -15.30 4.73
CA ARG A 59 9.02 -16.74 4.75
C ARG A 59 7.85 -17.69 4.46
N HIS A 60 6.60 -17.22 4.58
CA HIS A 60 5.40 -18.01 4.28
C HIS A 60 5.03 -18.01 2.80
N PHE A 61 5.70 -17.20 1.98
CA PHE A 61 5.37 -16.99 0.57
C PHE A 61 6.53 -17.43 -0.33
N GLU A 62 6.25 -18.22 -1.36
CA GLU A 62 7.25 -18.59 -2.36
C GLU A 62 7.30 -17.53 -3.47
N GLN A 63 8.08 -16.46 -3.27
CA GLN A 63 8.11 -15.32 -4.21
C GLN A 63 8.40 -15.73 -5.66
N ASP A 64 9.35 -16.65 -5.87
CA ASP A 64 9.75 -17.11 -7.21
C ASP A 64 8.60 -17.75 -8.00
N ARG A 65 7.59 -18.30 -7.31
CA ARG A 65 6.40 -18.89 -7.93
C ARG A 65 5.59 -17.88 -8.76
N TYR A 66 5.64 -16.60 -8.38
CA TYR A 66 4.89 -15.51 -9.01
C TYR A 66 5.73 -14.72 -10.02
N LEU A 67 7.00 -15.07 -10.20
CA LEU A 67 7.94 -14.46 -11.15
C LEU A 67 7.97 -15.20 -12.50
N ILE A 68 6.81 -15.37 -13.12
CA ILE A 68 6.65 -16.14 -14.37
C ILE A 68 6.82 -15.30 -15.66
N GLY A 69 7.28 -14.06 -15.55
CA GLY A 69 7.59 -13.18 -16.68
C GLY A 69 6.40 -12.96 -17.63
N ARG A 70 6.61 -13.24 -18.91
CA ARG A 70 5.62 -13.04 -19.99
C ARG A 70 4.70 -14.25 -20.21
N ARG A 71 4.80 -15.29 -19.40
CA ARG A 71 4.03 -16.53 -19.56
C ARG A 71 2.52 -16.30 -19.77
N PRO A 72 1.83 -15.36 -19.09
CA PRO A 72 0.41 -15.10 -19.33
C PRO A 72 0.06 -14.75 -20.79
N PHE A 73 1.01 -14.16 -21.54
CA PHE A 73 0.84 -13.73 -22.93
C PHE A 73 1.27 -14.77 -23.97
N GLU A 74 1.97 -15.81 -23.54
CA GLU A 74 2.58 -16.83 -24.41
C GLU A 74 1.76 -18.12 -24.49
N VAL A 75 0.77 -18.28 -23.60
CA VAL A 75 -0.05 -19.48 -23.49
C VAL A 75 -1.49 -19.23 -23.93
N GLY A 76 -2.16 -20.27 -24.42
CA GLY A 76 -3.58 -20.22 -24.76
C GLY A 76 -4.47 -20.09 -23.52
N ASP A 77 -5.72 -19.66 -23.72
CA ASP A 77 -6.66 -19.34 -22.64
C ASP A 77 -6.86 -20.45 -21.62
N ARG A 78 -6.98 -21.70 -22.09
CA ARG A 78 -7.15 -22.87 -21.22
C ARG A 78 -5.94 -23.09 -20.31
N GLU A 79 -4.73 -22.97 -20.85
CA GLU A 79 -3.50 -23.15 -20.08
C GLU A 79 -3.31 -21.99 -19.09
N ARG A 80 -3.64 -20.77 -19.51
CA ARG A 80 -3.63 -19.59 -18.63
C ARG A 80 -4.56 -19.76 -17.43
N ALA A 81 -5.79 -20.20 -17.66
CA ALA A 81 -6.77 -20.42 -16.59
C ALA A 81 -6.30 -21.48 -15.59
N LEU A 82 -5.72 -22.59 -16.08
CA LEU A 82 -5.15 -23.64 -15.21
C LEU A 82 -3.97 -23.11 -14.39
N LEU A 83 -3.07 -22.35 -15.02
CA LEU A 83 -1.93 -21.73 -14.34
C LEU A 83 -2.42 -20.74 -13.26
N TRP A 84 -3.39 -19.91 -13.59
CA TRP A 84 -3.95 -18.93 -12.66
C TRP A 84 -4.63 -19.61 -11.47
N GLN A 85 -5.42 -20.66 -11.73
CA GLN A 85 -6.05 -21.45 -10.68
C GLN A 85 -5.01 -22.09 -9.74
N TRP A 86 -3.94 -22.66 -10.30
CA TRP A 86 -2.85 -23.24 -9.52
C TRP A 86 -2.14 -22.18 -8.65
N LEU A 87 -1.85 -21.00 -9.21
CA LEU A 87 -1.22 -19.91 -8.46
C LEU A 87 -2.12 -19.36 -7.34
N ALA A 88 -3.42 -19.20 -7.61
CA ALA A 88 -4.38 -18.72 -6.63
C ALA A 88 -4.58 -19.73 -5.48
N PHE A 89 -4.66 -21.03 -5.81
CA PHE A 89 -4.70 -22.10 -4.81
C PHE A 89 -3.48 -22.05 -3.88
N ASN A 90 -2.29 -21.90 -4.43
CA ASN A 90 -1.06 -21.78 -3.66
C ASN A 90 -1.04 -20.52 -2.80
N LEU A 91 -1.43 -19.37 -3.36
CA LEU A 91 -1.47 -18.10 -2.62
C LEU A 91 -2.42 -18.21 -1.41
N SER A 92 -3.57 -18.86 -1.57
CA SER A 92 -4.53 -19.09 -0.48
C SER A 92 -3.90 -19.89 0.66
N ARG A 93 -3.12 -20.93 0.35
CA ARG A 93 -2.40 -21.74 1.34
C ARG A 93 -1.28 -20.97 2.04
N GLU A 94 -0.53 -20.16 1.30
CA GLU A 94 0.52 -19.30 1.85
C GLU A 94 -0.07 -18.25 2.82
N VAL A 95 -1.17 -17.61 2.42
CA VAL A 95 -1.93 -16.68 3.27
C VAL A 95 -2.47 -17.38 4.52
N GLU A 96 -2.99 -18.59 4.39
CA GLU A 96 -3.47 -19.39 5.52
C GLU A 96 -2.34 -19.74 6.49
N ALA A 97 -1.17 -20.15 5.99
CA ALA A 97 0.01 -20.43 6.79
C ALA A 97 0.49 -19.18 7.55
N ALA A 98 0.59 -18.03 6.87
CA ALA A 98 0.94 -16.76 7.49
C ALA A 98 -0.07 -16.37 8.58
N HIS A 99 -1.37 -16.56 8.34
CA HIS A 99 -2.40 -16.25 9.33
C HIS A 99 -2.38 -17.22 10.53
N ALA A 100 -2.04 -18.49 10.30
CA ALA A 100 -1.97 -19.50 11.35
C ALA A 100 -0.70 -19.37 12.23
N ASP A 101 0.31 -18.61 11.80
CA ASP A 101 1.55 -18.44 12.54
C ASP A 101 1.35 -17.58 13.81
N PRO A 102 1.44 -18.18 15.02
CA PRO A 102 1.28 -17.42 16.25
C PRO A 102 2.44 -16.44 16.49
N ALA A 103 3.61 -16.66 15.89
CA ALA A 103 4.76 -15.77 16.03
C ALA A 103 4.55 -14.42 15.33
N LEU A 104 3.63 -14.35 14.35
CA LEU A 104 3.28 -13.10 13.68
C LEU A 104 2.25 -12.27 14.44
N ARG A 105 1.67 -12.78 15.54
CA ARG A 105 0.69 -12.04 16.32
C ARG A 105 1.35 -10.90 17.08
N LYS A 106 0.69 -9.75 17.16
CA LYS A 106 1.16 -8.56 17.89
C LYS A 106 1.62 -8.88 19.32
N GLU A 107 0.94 -9.79 20.01
CA GLU A 107 1.29 -10.22 21.37
C GLU A 107 2.64 -10.93 21.44
N ALA A 108 3.02 -11.63 20.37
CA ALA A 108 4.32 -12.30 20.24
C ALA A 108 5.46 -11.33 19.92
N LYS A 109 5.15 -10.07 19.57
CA LYS A 109 6.12 -9.01 19.23
C LYS A 109 7.12 -9.48 18.16
N PRO A 110 6.66 -9.85 16.95
CA PRO A 110 7.55 -10.26 15.88
C PRO A 110 8.59 -9.16 15.58
N ASP A 111 9.78 -9.58 15.16
CA ASP A 111 10.75 -8.65 14.58
C ASP A 111 10.31 -8.31 13.15
N LEU A 112 9.92 -7.05 12.95
CA LEU A 112 9.49 -6.49 11.67
C LEU A 112 10.41 -5.33 11.25
N SER A 113 11.58 -5.21 11.88
CA SER A 113 12.48 -4.06 11.71
C SER A 113 13.15 -4.00 10.33
N ASP A 114 13.18 -5.13 9.62
CA ASP A 114 13.71 -5.28 8.27
C ASP A 114 12.70 -4.90 7.18
N ARG A 115 11.46 -4.57 7.54
CA ARG A 115 10.42 -4.17 6.59
C ARG A 115 10.88 -2.95 5.75
N PRO A 116 10.77 -3.02 4.41
CA PRO A 116 10.99 -1.85 3.57
C PRO A 116 10.04 -0.70 3.89
N LYS A 117 10.53 0.54 3.77
CA LYS A 117 9.66 1.72 3.90
C LYS A 117 8.73 1.81 2.72
N THR A 118 7.45 2.00 3.00
CA THR A 118 6.45 2.17 1.95
C THR A 118 6.31 3.65 1.56
N ARG A 119 5.69 3.88 0.41
CA ARG A 119 5.25 5.20 -0.04
C ARG A 119 4.34 5.87 1.00
N ALA A 120 3.45 5.09 1.65
CA ALA A 120 2.59 5.57 2.73
C ALA A 120 3.39 6.09 3.94
N ASP A 121 4.45 5.38 4.36
CA ASP A 121 5.31 5.80 5.48
C ASP A 121 5.99 7.14 5.18
N ILE A 122 6.50 7.28 3.95
CA ILE A 122 7.17 8.49 3.47
C ILE A 122 6.19 9.67 3.45
N LEU A 123 5.04 9.50 2.79
CA LEU A 123 4.04 10.55 2.62
C LEU A 123 3.41 10.97 3.95
N THR A 124 3.12 10.02 4.84
CA THR A 124 2.58 10.29 6.18
C THR A 124 3.55 11.11 7.01
N THR A 125 4.84 10.74 6.97
CA THR A 125 5.91 11.47 7.64
C THR A 125 6.05 12.89 7.11
N LEU A 126 5.99 13.07 5.79
CA LEU A 126 6.10 14.38 5.15
C LEU A 126 4.87 15.26 5.45
N CYS A 127 3.66 14.70 5.41
CA CYS A 127 2.44 15.39 5.82
C CYS A 127 2.55 15.88 7.27
N ALA A 128 3.03 15.04 8.19
CA ALA A 128 3.23 15.41 9.59
C ALA A 128 4.25 16.56 9.74
N LYS A 129 5.35 16.54 8.98
CA LYS A 129 6.35 17.62 8.98
C LYS A 129 5.80 18.94 8.46
N VAL A 130 5.04 18.92 7.36
CA VAL A 130 4.37 20.12 6.85
C VAL A 130 3.37 20.65 7.87
N GLN A 131 2.56 19.77 8.47
CA GLN A 131 1.59 20.17 9.50
C GLN A 131 2.26 20.82 10.71
N ALA A 132 3.31 20.21 11.25
CA ALA A 132 4.05 20.75 12.39
C ALA A 132 4.65 22.13 12.06
N GLY A 133 5.29 22.27 10.89
CA GLY A 133 5.83 23.56 10.47
C GLY A 133 4.77 24.64 10.31
N LEU A 134 3.59 24.32 9.75
CA LEU A 134 2.47 25.26 9.70
C LEU A 134 1.92 25.61 11.09
N MET A 135 2.00 24.69 12.05
CA MET A 135 1.54 24.94 13.41
C MET A 135 2.48 25.87 14.19
N GLU A 136 3.78 25.69 13.97
CA GLU A 136 4.86 26.44 14.63
C GLU A 136 5.19 27.77 13.92
N GLY A 137 4.71 27.97 12.68
CA GLY A 137 5.08 29.12 11.86
C GLY A 137 6.47 29.00 11.21
N SER A 138 6.99 27.78 11.11
CA SER A 138 8.28 27.45 10.51
C SER A 138 8.20 27.38 8.98
N ASP A 139 9.35 27.51 8.31
CA ASP A 139 9.43 27.33 6.85
C ASP A 139 9.12 25.87 6.45
N VAL A 140 8.06 25.70 5.65
CA VAL A 140 7.59 24.40 5.13
C VAL A 140 7.98 24.15 3.67
N SER A 141 8.71 25.05 3.02
CA SER A 141 9.06 24.95 1.59
C SER A 141 9.75 23.63 1.24
N LYS A 142 10.78 23.24 2.01
CA LYS A 142 11.54 21.99 1.82
C LYS A 142 10.68 20.73 2.02
N PRO A 143 9.98 20.52 3.15
CA PRO A 143 9.14 19.34 3.31
C PRO A 143 7.99 19.29 2.30
N LEU A 144 7.45 20.44 1.88
CA LEU A 144 6.40 20.51 0.85
C LEU A 144 6.91 20.12 -0.54
N ALA A 145 8.07 20.62 -0.96
CA ALA A 145 8.69 20.24 -2.23
C ALA A 145 9.08 18.75 -2.27
N LYS A 146 9.44 18.16 -1.12
CA LYS A 146 9.64 16.71 -1.03
C LYS A 146 8.30 15.96 -1.09
N LEU A 147 7.28 16.44 -0.40
CA LEU A 147 5.94 15.86 -0.44
C LEU A 147 5.37 15.84 -1.86
N GLU A 148 5.56 16.89 -2.65
CA GLU A 148 5.14 16.96 -4.05
C GLU A 148 5.80 15.86 -4.89
N ARG A 149 7.13 15.75 -4.81
CA ARG A 149 7.88 14.73 -5.57
C ARG A 149 7.44 13.32 -5.24
N GLU A 150 7.24 13.03 -3.95
CA GLU A 150 6.85 11.68 -3.51
C GLU A 150 5.38 11.38 -3.82
N ALA A 151 4.51 12.40 -3.89
CA ALA A 151 3.09 12.23 -4.19
C ALA A 151 2.82 12.11 -5.69
N ALA A 152 3.77 12.45 -6.56
CA ALA A 152 3.62 12.40 -8.00
C ALA A 152 3.15 11.01 -8.47
N GLY A 153 2.14 10.98 -9.36
CA GLY A 153 1.55 9.73 -9.85
C GLY A 153 0.60 9.03 -8.86
N THR A 154 0.34 9.61 -7.69
CA THR A 154 -0.57 9.03 -6.68
C THR A 154 -1.84 9.87 -6.51
N VAL A 155 -2.82 9.31 -5.81
CA VAL A 155 -4.06 10.02 -5.41
C VAL A 155 -3.79 11.22 -4.49
N VAL A 156 -2.62 11.29 -3.85
CA VAL A 156 -2.24 12.36 -2.91
C VAL A 156 -1.82 13.64 -3.66
N ALA A 157 -1.38 13.53 -4.92
CA ALA A 157 -0.85 14.65 -5.71
C ALA A 157 -1.82 15.84 -5.79
N SER A 158 -3.12 15.58 -5.96
CA SER A 158 -4.15 16.62 -6.06
C SER A 158 -4.18 17.53 -4.83
N ASP A 159 -4.04 16.96 -3.64
CA ASP A 159 -4.09 17.72 -2.40
C ASP A 159 -2.79 18.48 -2.15
N VAL A 160 -1.64 17.92 -2.54
CA VAL A 160 -0.36 18.62 -2.46
C VAL A 160 -0.34 19.85 -3.36
N MET A 161 -0.86 19.74 -4.59
CA MET A 161 -1.00 20.89 -5.50
C MET A 161 -1.91 21.98 -4.92
N LYS A 162 -3.03 21.58 -4.27
CA LYS A 162 -3.92 22.54 -3.59
C LYS A 162 -3.20 23.24 -2.42
N LEU A 163 -2.41 22.50 -1.63
CA LEU A 163 -1.62 23.07 -0.54
C LEU A 163 -0.63 24.12 -1.04
N GLN A 164 0.13 23.80 -2.09
CA GLN A 164 1.07 24.74 -2.71
C GLN A 164 0.38 26.02 -3.18
N LYS A 165 -0.75 25.87 -3.87
CA LYS A 165 -1.54 27.00 -4.37
C LYS A 165 -2.08 27.88 -3.24
N LEU A 166 -2.42 27.31 -2.09
CA LEU A 166 -2.87 28.08 -0.93
C LEU A 166 -1.71 28.80 -0.25
N LEU A 167 -0.57 28.14 -0.08
CA LEU A 167 0.61 28.72 0.56
C LEU A 167 1.26 29.84 -0.27
N SER A 168 1.12 29.82 -1.59
CA SER A 168 1.65 30.87 -2.46
C SER A 168 0.82 32.16 -2.48
N LYS A 169 -0.33 32.22 -1.79
CA LYS A 169 -1.20 33.40 -1.80
C LYS A 169 -0.65 34.50 -0.88
N GLN A 170 -0.32 35.65 -1.47
CA GLN A 170 0.26 36.79 -0.75
C GLN A 170 -0.76 37.61 0.07
N GLN A 171 -2.07 37.49 -0.20
CA GLN A 171 -3.12 38.21 0.53
C GLN A 171 -4.18 37.23 1.05
N ILE A 172 -4.26 37.10 2.37
CA ILE A 172 -5.24 36.28 3.08
C ILE A 172 -5.99 37.18 4.05
N THR A 173 -7.23 37.52 3.71
CA THR A 173 -8.10 38.38 4.53
C THR A 173 -8.53 37.70 5.84
N ASP A 174 -8.68 36.38 5.84
CA ASP A 174 -9.11 35.57 6.99
C ASP A 174 -8.06 34.48 7.27
N GLN A 175 -7.07 34.84 8.10
CA GLN A 175 -5.98 33.93 8.46
C GLN A 175 -6.43 32.67 9.22
N PRO A 176 -7.34 32.74 10.21
CA PRO A 176 -7.84 31.55 10.89
C PRO A 176 -8.48 30.54 9.94
N ARG A 177 -9.36 31.00 9.04
CA ARG A 177 -10.01 30.13 8.05
C ARG A 177 -9.01 29.54 7.06
N HIS A 178 -8.03 30.33 6.64
CA HIS A 178 -6.96 29.85 5.76
C HIS A 178 -6.13 28.74 6.41
N ARG A 179 -5.75 28.91 7.67
CA ARG A 179 -4.99 27.91 8.43
C ARG A 179 -5.80 26.63 8.63
N ALA A 180 -7.09 26.75 8.92
CA ALA A 180 -8.00 25.60 9.03
C ALA A 180 -8.07 24.80 7.72
N GLU A 181 -8.14 25.49 6.57
CA GLU A 181 -8.19 24.83 5.26
C GLU A 181 -6.89 24.10 4.92
N LEU A 182 -5.73 24.69 5.22
CA LEU A 182 -4.43 24.01 5.04
C LEU A 182 -4.35 22.72 5.86
N ILE A 183 -4.74 22.77 7.13
CA ILE A 183 -4.74 21.60 8.03
C ILE A 183 -5.70 20.53 7.51
N ARG A 184 -6.90 20.93 7.05
CA ARG A 184 -7.89 20.02 6.47
C ARG A 184 -7.35 19.26 5.27
N ILE A 185 -6.67 19.95 4.35
CA ILE A 185 -6.10 19.31 3.17
C ILE A 185 -4.96 18.37 3.54
N ILE A 186 -4.08 18.75 4.49
CA ILE A 186 -3.01 17.85 4.97
C ILE A 186 -3.58 16.59 5.61
N TYR A 187 -4.63 16.74 6.42
CA TYR A 187 -5.30 15.58 7.03
C TYR A 187 -5.87 14.64 5.96
N HIS A 188 -6.51 15.20 4.93
CA HIS A 188 -7.03 14.40 3.82
C HIS A 188 -5.91 13.70 3.03
N ALA A 189 -4.84 14.42 2.70
CA ALA A 189 -3.66 13.88 2.05
C ALA A 189 -3.04 12.72 2.85
N ARG A 190 -2.91 12.87 4.17
CA ARG A 190 -2.39 11.83 5.08
C ARG A 190 -3.30 10.60 5.11
N ARG A 191 -4.62 10.80 5.13
CA ARG A 191 -5.59 9.70 5.07
C ARG A 191 -5.47 8.91 3.76
N LEU A 192 -5.33 9.61 2.62
CA LEU A 192 -5.11 8.97 1.32
C LEU A 192 -3.77 8.23 1.26
N ALA A 193 -2.72 8.82 1.85
CA ALA A 193 -1.40 8.20 1.91
C ALA A 193 -1.42 6.84 2.63
N GLY A 194 -2.21 6.69 3.70
CA GLY A 194 -2.35 5.42 4.43
C GLY A 194 -2.86 4.24 3.57
N ASN A 195 -3.41 4.49 2.39
CA ASN A 195 -3.81 3.42 1.46
C ASN A 195 -2.67 2.94 0.54
N LEU A 196 -1.48 3.53 0.63
CA LEU A 196 -0.36 3.30 -0.29
C LEU A 196 0.74 2.41 0.33
N HIS A 197 0.41 1.55 1.29
CA HIS A 197 1.37 0.61 1.89
C HIS A 197 1.81 -0.51 0.94
N HIS A 198 1.16 -0.64 -0.20
CA HIS A 198 1.52 -1.57 -1.28
C HIS A 198 2.51 -0.98 -2.31
N LEU A 199 2.91 0.29 -2.13
CA LEU A 199 3.86 0.97 -3.00
C LEU A 199 5.17 1.23 -2.24
N GLU A 200 6.29 1.13 -2.96
CA GLU A 200 7.63 1.59 -2.54
C GLU A 200 7.79 3.11 -2.73
#